data_AF-A0A7C7NZC8-F1
#
_entry.id   AF-A0A7C7NZC8-F1
#
_cell.length_a   1.000
_cell.length_b   1.000
_cell.length_c   1.000
_cell.angle_alpha   90.00
_cell.angle_beta   90.00
_cell.angle_gamma   90.00
#
_symmetry.space_group_name_H-M   'P 1'
#
loop_
_entity.id
_entity.type
_entity.pdbx_description
1 polymer ?
#
loop_
_entity_poly.entity_id
_entity_poly.type
_entity_poly.pdbx_seq_one_letter_code
_entity_poly.pdbx_strand_id
1 'polypeptide(L)'
;MAKQEDGPCEKHWSNGQLEWKGAYEDGRRDEGGFPSDRKEPQVEMPPTKMWLFRRTCIYLAAAFLLTGCDDDGLTKPELEGGILALFEVAGERFSAFVTNPDAISAILALEAGTSQASIPNGRLIRGPGPAEYNLPWSWHMDPVDIEMAELTIELCDARPSFVENNLDEWIDVVGRFCPWGAHLVSVDDLR
;
A
#
# COMPACT_ATOMS: atom_id res chain seq x y z
N MET A 1 -7.01 33.58 -34.16
CA MET A 1 -6.42 33.50 -32.81
C MET A 1 -7.58 33.36 -31.83
N ALA A 2 -7.81 32.18 -31.29
CA ALA A 2 -8.89 31.97 -30.32
C ALA A 2 -8.50 32.67 -29.02
N LYS A 3 -9.40 33.50 -28.47
CA LYS A 3 -9.22 34.07 -27.13
C LYS A 3 -9.51 32.98 -26.11
N GLN A 4 -8.63 32.81 -25.12
CA GLN A 4 -8.85 31.94 -23.97
C GLN A 4 -10.00 32.54 -23.15
N GLU A 5 -11.03 31.76 -22.83
CA GLU A 5 -12.16 32.22 -22.03
C GLU A 5 -11.77 32.33 -20.54
N ASP A 6 -12.32 33.33 -19.85
CA ASP A 6 -12.08 33.58 -18.43
C ASP A 6 -12.65 32.43 -17.59
N GLY A 7 -11.87 31.89 -16.66
CA GLY A 7 -12.29 30.75 -15.85
C GLY A 7 -11.15 29.93 -15.23
N PRO A 8 -11.49 28.94 -14.39
CA PRO A 8 -10.52 28.04 -13.77
C PRO A 8 -9.86 27.16 -14.82
N CYS A 9 -8.56 26.97 -14.68
CA CYS A 9 -7.75 26.19 -15.60
C CYS A 9 -6.74 25.34 -14.84
N GLU A 10 -6.55 24.13 -15.35
CA GLU A 10 -5.65 23.13 -14.79
C GLU A 10 -4.77 22.59 -15.92
N LYS A 11 -3.48 22.43 -15.63
CA LYS A 11 -2.51 21.83 -16.54
C LYS A 11 -1.98 20.57 -15.89
N HIS A 12 -1.96 19.49 -16.66
CA HIS A 12 -1.48 18.18 -16.24
C HIS A 12 -0.27 17.78 -17.08
N TRP A 13 0.67 17.07 -16.46
CA TRP A 13 1.76 16.38 -17.13
C TRP A 13 1.23 15.23 -18.00
N SER A 14 2.06 14.73 -18.93
CA SER A 14 1.70 13.57 -19.78
C SER A 14 1.44 12.28 -18.99
N ASN A 15 1.91 12.21 -17.73
CA ASN A 15 1.65 11.10 -16.81
C ASN A 15 0.40 11.33 -15.94
N GLY A 16 -0.39 12.37 -16.21
CA GLY A 16 -1.63 12.69 -15.49
C GLY A 16 -1.44 13.46 -14.18
N GLN A 17 -0.22 13.73 -13.73
CA GLN A 17 0.02 14.52 -12.51
C GLN A 17 -0.35 16.00 -12.74
N LEU A 18 -1.02 16.64 -11.77
CA LEU A 18 -1.31 18.06 -11.82
C LEU A 18 -0.01 18.88 -11.77
N GLU A 19 0.24 19.65 -12.82
CA GLU A 19 1.39 20.55 -12.95
C GLU A 19 1.05 21.92 -12.34
N TRP A 20 -0.15 22.44 -12.64
CA TRP A 20 -0.55 23.77 -12.20
C TRP A 20 -2.08 23.94 -12.21
N LYS A 21 -2.61 24.71 -11.27
CA LYS A 21 -4.02 25.12 -11.20
C LYS A 21 -4.11 26.63 -10.92
N GLY A 22 -4.95 27.33 -11.66
CA GLY A 22 -5.21 28.76 -11.44
C GLY A 22 -6.40 29.26 -12.23
N ALA A 23 -6.51 30.58 -12.40
CA ALA A 23 -7.57 31.23 -13.15
C ALA A 23 -7.01 32.19 -14.21
N TYR A 24 -7.73 32.34 -15.32
CA TYR A 24 -7.52 33.42 -16.27
C TYR A 24 -8.58 34.49 -16.07
N GLU A 25 -8.15 35.74 -15.98
CA GLU A 25 -9.03 36.92 -16.01
C GLU A 25 -8.53 37.89 -17.10
N ASP A 26 -9.43 38.34 -17.98
CA ASP A 26 -9.16 39.24 -19.11
C ASP A 26 -7.99 38.78 -20.00
N GLY A 27 -7.92 37.46 -20.21
CA GLY A 27 -6.88 36.83 -21.03
C GLY A 27 -5.45 36.91 -20.45
N ARG A 28 -5.28 37.26 -19.17
CA ARG A 28 -4.00 37.17 -18.45
C ARG A 28 -4.08 36.16 -17.30
N ARG A 29 -2.94 35.51 -17.04
CA ARG A 29 -2.76 34.61 -15.88
C ARG A 29 -2.84 35.44 -14.61
N ASP A 30 -3.72 35.08 -13.69
CA ASP A 30 -3.65 35.57 -12.31
C ASP A 30 -2.41 34.98 -11.64
N GLU A 31 -1.48 35.85 -11.24
CA GLU A 31 -0.23 35.45 -10.57
C GLU A 31 -0.46 35.04 -9.10
N GLY A 32 -1.70 35.12 -8.60
CA GLY A 32 -2.13 34.68 -7.27
C GLY A 32 -2.31 33.17 -7.06
N GLY A 33 -1.83 32.33 -7.99
CA GLY A 33 -1.88 30.88 -7.85
C GLY A 33 -1.07 30.41 -6.62
N PHE A 34 -1.69 29.62 -5.74
CA PHE A 34 -1.04 29.00 -4.60
C PHE A 34 0.27 28.31 -5.04
N PRO A 35 1.43 28.68 -4.47
CA PRO A 35 2.65 27.91 -4.63
C PRO A 35 2.40 26.50 -4.08
N SER A 36 2.77 25.47 -4.85
CA SER A 36 2.89 24.12 -4.31
C SER A 36 3.92 24.17 -3.18
N ASP A 37 3.48 23.95 -1.94
CA ASP A 37 4.36 23.66 -0.81
C ASP A 37 5.04 22.30 -1.07
N ARG A 38 6.07 22.32 -1.90
CA ARG A 38 7.05 21.25 -2.02
C ARG A 38 8.43 21.89 -2.04
N LYS A 39 9.02 22.07 -0.85
CA LYS A 39 10.48 22.15 -0.77
C LYS A 39 11.01 20.75 -1.10
N GLU A 40 11.74 20.63 -2.20
CA GLU A 40 12.56 19.46 -2.47
C GLU A 40 13.50 19.20 -1.27
N PRO A 41 13.54 17.99 -0.70
CA PRO A 41 14.65 17.63 0.16
C PRO A 41 15.87 17.44 -0.74
N GLN A 42 16.79 18.40 -0.71
CA GLN A 42 18.11 18.24 -1.30
C GLN A 42 18.85 17.13 -0.53
N VAL A 43 19.05 15.99 -1.19
CA VAL A 43 19.94 14.95 -0.71
C VAL A 43 21.38 15.42 -0.98
N GLU A 44 21.93 16.20 -0.05
CA GLU A 44 23.37 16.42 -0.01
C GLU A 44 24.06 15.16 0.55
N MET A 45 24.78 14.45 -0.31
CA MET A 45 25.66 13.37 0.11
C MET A 45 26.86 13.96 0.88
N PRO A 46 27.16 13.53 2.11
CA PRO A 46 28.35 14.00 2.80
C PRO A 46 29.63 13.41 2.17
N PRO A 47 30.74 14.16 2.09
CA PRO A 47 31.98 13.71 1.46
C PRO A 47 32.63 12.57 2.24
N THR A 48 33.04 11.54 1.51
CA THR A 48 33.84 10.40 1.97
C THR A 48 35.15 10.86 2.61
N LYS A 49 35.21 10.84 3.95
CA LYS A 49 36.46 10.98 4.69
C LYS A 49 37.07 9.60 4.92
N MET A 50 37.88 9.20 3.96
CA MET A 50 38.82 8.09 4.06
C MET A 50 39.83 8.38 5.17
N TRP A 51 39.59 7.83 6.36
CA TRP A 51 40.59 7.79 7.43
C TRP A 51 41.39 6.50 7.30
N LEU A 52 42.64 6.63 6.85
CA LEU A 52 43.67 5.64 7.17
C LEU A 52 43.92 5.66 8.68
N PHE A 53 43.39 4.67 9.40
CA PHE A 53 43.87 4.35 10.75
C PHE A 53 44.55 2.98 10.77
N ARG A 54 45.88 3.08 10.85
CA ARG A 54 46.88 2.17 11.40
C ARG A 54 46.39 0.81 11.92
N ARG A 55 46.99 -0.22 11.31
CA ARG A 55 47.22 -1.57 11.84
C ARG A 55 47.59 -1.56 13.33
N THR A 56 46.81 -2.24 14.16
CA THR A 56 47.34 -2.91 15.36
C THR A 56 46.52 -4.18 15.60
N CYS A 57 47.15 -5.34 15.41
CA CYS A 57 46.62 -6.65 15.75
C CYS A 57 46.71 -6.84 17.27
N ILE A 58 45.61 -7.18 17.92
CA ILE A 58 45.63 -7.87 19.22
C ILE A 58 44.64 -9.03 19.12
N TYR A 59 45.18 -10.24 19.05
CA TYR A 59 44.43 -11.47 19.23
C TYR A 59 44.20 -11.70 20.73
N LEU A 60 42.93 -11.76 21.14
CA LEU A 60 42.53 -12.47 22.35
C LEU A 60 41.28 -13.28 22.02
N ALA A 61 41.47 -14.59 21.99
CA ALA A 61 40.42 -15.59 21.94
C ALA A 61 39.62 -15.55 23.26
N ALA A 62 38.30 -15.47 23.18
CA ALA A 62 37.43 -15.78 24.31
C ALA A 62 36.05 -16.26 23.81
N ALA A 63 35.81 -17.54 24.07
CA ALA A 63 34.52 -18.22 24.27
C ALA A 63 33.37 -17.93 23.29
N PHE A 64 33.15 -18.89 22.39
CA PHE A 64 31.87 -19.19 21.76
C PHE A 64 30.84 -19.46 22.87
N LEU A 65 30.10 -18.44 23.29
CA LEU A 65 28.79 -18.64 23.88
C LEU A 65 27.84 -18.77 22.69
N LEU A 66 27.28 -19.96 22.52
CA LEU A 66 26.11 -20.18 21.68
C LEU A 66 24.99 -19.31 22.25
N THR A 67 24.89 -18.07 21.79
CA THR A 67 23.64 -17.34 21.85
C THR A 67 22.71 -18.12 20.94
N GLY A 68 21.82 -18.91 21.54
CA GLY A 68 20.68 -19.44 20.82
C GLY A 68 20.03 -18.28 20.09
N CYS A 69 19.83 -18.43 18.78
CA CYS A 69 18.81 -17.65 18.12
C CYS A 69 17.52 -18.09 18.79
N ASP A 70 17.04 -17.31 19.76
CA ASP A 70 15.62 -17.34 20.10
C ASP A 70 14.92 -16.90 18.81
N ASP A 71 14.52 -17.89 18.03
CA ASP A 71 13.47 -17.80 17.03
C ASP A 71 12.16 -17.60 17.81
N ASP A 72 12.08 -16.51 18.58
CA ASP A 72 10.81 -15.91 18.95
C ASP A 72 10.29 -15.30 17.65
N GLY A 73 9.81 -16.20 16.77
CA GLY A 73 8.95 -15.82 15.67
C GLY A 73 7.90 -14.93 16.28
N LEU A 74 7.97 -13.64 15.94
CA LEU A 74 7.14 -12.56 16.46
C LEU A 74 5.70 -13.06 16.49
N THR A 75 5.27 -13.58 17.63
CA THR A 75 3.89 -13.95 17.82
C THR A 75 3.17 -12.62 17.76
N LYS A 76 2.40 -12.44 16.69
CA LYS A 76 1.49 -11.31 16.53
C LYS A 76 0.16 -11.80 17.07
N PRO A 77 -0.09 -11.75 18.41
CA PRO A 77 -1.32 -12.27 19.00
C PRO A 77 -2.57 -11.60 18.41
N GLU A 78 -2.40 -10.39 17.89
CA GLU A 78 -3.43 -9.63 17.19
C GLU A 78 -3.89 -10.26 15.85
N LEU A 79 -3.13 -11.22 15.31
CA LEU A 79 -3.42 -11.95 14.08
C LEU A 79 -3.72 -13.44 14.34
N GLU A 80 -3.95 -13.83 15.59
CA GLU A 80 -4.33 -15.22 15.90
C GLU A 80 -5.73 -15.55 15.37
N GLY A 81 -5.91 -16.80 14.91
CA GLY A 81 -7.21 -17.34 14.53
C GLY A 81 -7.64 -17.04 13.09
N GLY A 82 -6.73 -16.52 12.24
CA GLY A 82 -7.00 -16.25 10.84
C GLY A 82 -5.83 -16.60 9.92
N ILE A 83 -5.93 -16.22 8.64
CA ILE A 83 -4.82 -16.30 7.70
C ILE A 83 -4.43 -14.90 7.24
N LEU A 84 -3.15 -14.67 6.96
CA LEU A 84 -2.67 -13.46 6.32
C LEU A 84 -2.36 -13.76 4.85
N ALA A 85 -3.19 -13.23 3.95
CA ALA A 85 -3.03 -13.41 2.51
C ALA A 85 -2.40 -12.15 1.88
N LEU A 86 -1.33 -12.32 1.12
CA LEU A 86 -0.70 -11.27 0.34
C LEU A 86 -1.23 -11.30 -1.09
N PHE A 87 -1.76 -10.18 -1.57
CA PHE A 87 -2.24 -10.02 -2.93
C PHE A 87 -1.39 -9.01 -3.70
N GLU A 88 -1.32 -9.19 -5.02
CA GLU A 88 -0.75 -8.24 -5.96
C GLU A 88 -1.80 -7.81 -7.00
N VAL A 89 -1.92 -6.51 -7.24
CA VAL A 89 -2.85 -5.89 -8.19
C VAL A 89 -2.08 -4.82 -8.95
N ALA A 90 -1.95 -4.98 -10.28
CA ALA A 90 -1.26 -4.01 -11.14
C ALA A 90 0.16 -3.60 -10.64
N GLY A 91 0.90 -4.54 -10.03
CA GLY A 91 2.24 -4.32 -9.48
C GLY A 91 2.28 -3.69 -8.08
N GLU A 92 1.13 -3.46 -7.45
CA GLU A 92 1.00 -2.97 -6.09
C GLU A 92 0.54 -4.12 -5.18
N ARG A 93 1.09 -4.19 -3.96
CA ARG A 93 0.78 -5.28 -3.02
C ARG A 93 0.00 -4.78 -1.83
N PHE A 94 -0.95 -5.58 -1.36
CA PHE A 94 -1.66 -5.36 -0.11
C PHE A 94 -1.89 -6.70 0.58
N SER A 95 -1.94 -6.66 1.90
CA SER A 95 -2.20 -7.82 2.74
C SER A 95 -3.63 -7.78 3.24
N ALA A 96 -4.26 -8.94 3.34
CA ALA A 96 -5.59 -9.11 3.91
C ALA A 96 -5.52 -10.16 5.02
N PHE A 97 -5.79 -9.74 6.26
CA PHE A 97 -6.00 -10.69 7.35
C PHE A 97 -7.45 -11.17 7.30
N VAL A 98 -7.66 -12.48 7.24
CA VAL A 98 -8.98 -13.08 7.00
C VAL A 98 -9.33 -14.03 8.13
N THR A 99 -10.50 -13.81 8.73
CA THR A 99 -11.09 -14.67 9.78
C THR A 99 -12.39 -15.34 9.35
N ASN A 100 -12.98 -14.90 8.23
CA ASN A 100 -14.16 -15.56 7.65
C ASN A 100 -13.78 -16.99 7.16
N PRO A 101 -14.39 -18.06 7.72
CA PRO A 101 -14.02 -19.44 7.37
C PRO A 101 -14.29 -19.81 5.92
N ASP A 102 -15.31 -19.22 5.29
CA ASP A 102 -15.64 -19.49 3.88
C ASP A 102 -14.59 -18.84 2.96
N ALA A 103 -14.19 -17.61 3.27
CA ALA A 103 -13.12 -16.92 2.54
C ALA A 103 -11.75 -17.60 2.75
N ILE A 104 -11.43 -18.04 3.97
CA ILE A 104 -10.24 -18.85 4.25
C ILE A 104 -10.23 -20.10 3.36
N SER A 105 -11.35 -20.83 3.31
CA SER A 105 -11.47 -22.03 2.48
C SER A 105 -11.28 -21.72 0.98
N ALA A 106 -11.83 -20.60 0.51
CA ALA A 106 -11.68 -20.17 -0.87
C ALA A 106 -10.25 -19.74 -1.21
N ILE A 107 -9.55 -19.04 -0.31
CA ILE A 107 -8.14 -18.64 -0.48
C ILE A 107 -7.24 -19.88 -0.53
N LEU A 108 -7.43 -20.84 0.38
CA LEU A 108 -6.67 -22.10 0.36
C LEU A 108 -6.95 -22.92 -0.90
N ALA A 109 -8.20 -22.92 -1.40
CA ALA A 109 -8.53 -23.56 -2.67
C ALA A 109 -7.88 -22.85 -3.88
N LEU A 110 -7.81 -21.51 -3.85
CA LEU A 110 -7.13 -20.70 -4.86
C LEU A 110 -5.63 -20.98 -4.86
N GLU A 111 -4.99 -21.02 -3.69
CA GLU A 111 -3.58 -21.37 -3.52
C GLU A 111 -3.28 -22.77 -4.07
N ALA A 112 -4.15 -23.74 -3.79
CA ALA A 112 -4.05 -25.10 -4.31
C ALA A 112 -4.38 -25.23 -5.82
N GLY A 113 -4.80 -24.15 -6.49
CA GLY A 113 -5.19 -24.14 -7.90
C GLY A 113 -6.51 -24.88 -8.19
N THR A 114 -7.35 -25.10 -7.18
CA THR A 114 -8.66 -25.77 -7.29
C THR A 114 -9.84 -24.80 -7.34
N SER A 115 -9.60 -23.51 -7.13
CA SER A 115 -10.57 -22.42 -7.27
C SER A 115 -10.09 -21.39 -8.31
N GLN A 116 -11.02 -20.67 -8.92
CA GLN A 116 -10.74 -19.48 -9.75
C GLN A 116 -11.15 -18.17 -9.06
N ALA A 117 -11.70 -18.24 -7.85
CA ALA A 117 -12.16 -17.07 -7.09
C ALA A 117 -10.97 -16.26 -6.56
N SER A 118 -10.38 -15.42 -7.42
CA SER A 118 -9.16 -14.66 -7.12
C SER A 118 -9.40 -13.25 -6.63
N ILE A 119 -10.63 -12.75 -6.67
CA ILE A 119 -10.97 -11.37 -6.30
C ILE A 119 -11.38 -11.36 -4.82
N PRO A 120 -10.56 -10.83 -3.90
CA PRO A 120 -11.02 -10.54 -2.55
C PRO A 120 -12.03 -9.39 -2.61
N ASN A 121 -13.14 -9.51 -1.89
CA ASN A 121 -14.18 -8.49 -1.79
C ASN A 121 -14.54 -8.29 -0.33
N GLY A 122 -14.39 -7.07 0.18
CA GLY A 122 -14.69 -6.77 1.57
C GLY A 122 -14.78 -5.29 1.85
N ARG A 123 -15.39 -4.97 2.98
CA ARG A 123 -15.50 -3.62 3.53
C ARG A 123 -14.12 -3.05 3.86
N LEU A 124 -13.92 -1.77 3.56
CA LEU A 124 -12.73 -1.04 3.96
C LEU A 124 -12.86 -0.44 5.38
N ILE A 125 -11.79 -0.54 6.16
CA ILE A 125 -11.64 0.06 7.48
C ILE A 125 -10.40 0.96 7.47
N ARG A 126 -10.47 2.08 8.17
CA ARG A 126 -9.35 3.03 8.31
C ARG A 126 -8.23 2.47 9.19
N GLY A 127 -6.98 2.74 8.81
CA GLY A 127 -5.75 2.27 9.45
C GLY A 127 -5.22 0.96 8.84
N PRO A 128 -3.93 0.63 9.02
CA PRO A 128 -3.26 -0.52 8.38
C PRO A 128 -3.69 -1.90 8.92
N GLY A 129 -4.62 -1.93 9.88
CA GLY A 129 -5.02 -3.13 10.61
C GLY A 129 -4.13 -3.43 11.83
N PRO A 130 -4.55 -4.36 12.70
CA PRO A 130 -3.76 -4.80 13.85
C PRO A 130 -2.38 -5.34 13.43
N ALA A 131 -1.37 -5.21 14.29
CA ALA A 131 0.03 -5.51 13.97
C ALA A 131 0.55 -4.85 12.67
N GLU A 132 -0.11 -3.78 12.21
CA GLU A 132 0.19 -2.99 11.02
C GLU A 132 0.39 -3.84 9.75
N TYR A 133 -0.39 -4.92 9.62
CA TYR A 133 -0.14 -5.95 8.60
C TYR A 133 -0.27 -5.43 7.15
N ASN A 134 -1.04 -4.37 6.93
CA ASN A 134 -1.28 -3.82 5.60
C ASN A 134 -0.44 -2.55 5.29
N LEU A 135 0.64 -2.29 6.04
CA LEU A 135 1.56 -1.22 5.65
C LEU A 135 2.09 -1.43 4.21
N PRO A 136 2.28 -0.36 3.44
CA PRO A 136 2.24 1.05 3.84
C PRO A 136 0.85 1.71 3.81
N TRP A 137 -0.22 0.94 3.59
CA TRP A 137 -1.57 1.49 3.39
C TRP A 137 -2.20 1.94 4.69
N SER A 138 -2.92 3.06 4.63
CA SER A 138 -3.65 3.64 5.77
C SER A 138 -5.06 3.07 5.89
N TRP A 139 -5.29 1.86 5.40
CA TRP A 139 -6.54 1.13 5.40
C TRP A 139 -6.29 -0.38 5.41
N HIS A 140 -7.34 -1.15 5.71
CA HIS A 140 -7.36 -2.59 5.58
C HIS A 140 -8.77 -3.09 5.26
N MET A 141 -8.90 -4.33 4.81
CA MET A 141 -10.19 -4.98 4.65
C MET A 141 -10.66 -5.56 5.98
N ASP A 142 -11.95 -5.47 6.28
CA ASP A 142 -12.56 -6.04 7.48
C ASP A 142 -12.40 -7.57 7.52
N PRO A 143 -11.64 -8.15 8.47
CA PRO A 143 -11.30 -9.58 8.47
C PRO A 143 -12.49 -10.54 8.46
N VAL A 144 -13.65 -10.12 8.96
CA VAL A 144 -14.85 -10.97 9.02
C VAL A 144 -15.77 -10.81 7.80
N ASP A 145 -15.63 -9.74 7.03
CA ASP A 145 -16.50 -9.41 5.88
C ASP A 145 -15.86 -9.77 4.52
N ILE A 146 -14.58 -10.16 4.51
CA ILE A 146 -13.90 -10.61 3.29
C ILE A 146 -14.56 -11.88 2.74
N GLU A 147 -14.83 -11.86 1.45
CA GLU A 147 -15.28 -12.98 0.62
C GLU A 147 -14.39 -13.08 -0.63
N MET A 148 -14.30 -14.26 -1.24
CA MET A 148 -13.61 -14.44 -2.52
C MET A 148 -14.61 -14.62 -3.65
N ALA A 149 -14.39 -13.94 -4.77
CA ALA A 149 -15.25 -13.98 -5.94
C ALA A 149 -14.46 -14.25 -7.23
N GLU A 150 -15.14 -14.81 -8.22
CA GLU A 150 -14.65 -14.92 -9.60
C GLU A 150 -15.01 -13.67 -10.43
N LEU A 151 -16.12 -13.03 -10.09
CA LEU A 151 -16.69 -11.87 -10.78
C LEU A 151 -17.36 -10.95 -9.75
N THR A 152 -17.19 -9.64 -9.87
CA THR A 152 -17.88 -8.64 -9.06
C THR A 152 -18.51 -7.58 -9.96
N ILE A 153 -19.13 -6.55 -9.39
CA ILE A 153 -19.51 -5.35 -10.16
C ILE A 153 -18.35 -4.37 -10.01
N GLU A 154 -17.86 -3.79 -11.11
CA GLU A 154 -16.64 -2.94 -11.20
C GLU A 154 -16.64 -1.69 -10.30
N LEU A 155 -17.68 -1.46 -9.49
CA LEU A 155 -17.81 -0.31 -8.60
C LEU A 155 -16.75 -0.25 -7.49
N CYS A 156 -16.21 -1.39 -7.06
CA CYS A 156 -15.17 -1.47 -6.04
C CYS A 156 -13.80 -1.86 -6.60
N ASP A 157 -13.62 -1.81 -7.92
CA ASP A 157 -12.37 -2.13 -8.58
C ASP A 157 -11.40 -0.94 -8.58
N ALA A 158 -10.21 -1.13 -8.01
CA ALA A 158 -9.11 -0.20 -8.08
C ALA A 158 -7.78 -0.87 -7.71
N ARG A 159 -6.69 -0.12 -7.88
CA ARG A 159 -5.38 -0.46 -7.30
C ARG A 159 -5.25 0.10 -5.87
N PRO A 160 -4.46 -0.52 -4.99
CA PRO A 160 -4.23 -0.06 -3.62
C PRO A 160 -3.88 1.43 -3.47
N SER A 161 -3.00 1.96 -4.32
CA SER A 161 -2.61 3.37 -4.28
C SER A 161 -3.72 4.32 -4.68
N PHE A 162 -4.69 3.89 -5.48
CA PHE A 162 -5.84 4.71 -5.81
C PHE A 162 -6.79 4.81 -4.62
N VAL A 163 -7.00 3.70 -3.89
CA VAL A 163 -7.72 3.70 -2.61
C VAL A 163 -7.04 4.64 -1.62
N GLU A 164 -5.72 4.53 -1.44
CA GLU A 164 -4.96 5.39 -0.53
C GLU A 164 -5.08 6.88 -0.88
N ASN A 165 -4.97 7.23 -2.16
CA ASN A 165 -5.04 8.62 -2.61
C ASN A 165 -6.45 9.23 -2.52
N ASN A 166 -7.49 8.40 -2.38
CA ASN A 166 -8.90 8.82 -2.33
C ASN A 166 -9.59 8.22 -1.09
N LEU A 167 -8.85 8.08 0.01
CA LEU A 167 -9.19 7.22 1.14
C LEU A 167 -10.57 7.52 1.76
N ASP A 168 -10.90 8.80 1.94
CA ASP A 168 -12.18 9.19 2.54
C ASP A 168 -13.36 8.83 1.64
N GLU A 169 -13.26 9.04 0.33
CA GLU A 169 -14.29 8.62 -0.62
C GLU A 169 -14.43 7.09 -0.66
N TRP A 170 -13.30 6.38 -0.67
CA TRP A 170 -13.31 4.92 -0.73
C TRP A 170 -13.86 4.27 0.53
N ILE A 171 -13.61 4.84 1.70
CA ILE A 171 -14.16 4.32 2.96
C ILE A 171 -15.61 4.77 3.14
N ASP A 172 -15.92 6.05 2.95
CA ASP A 172 -17.21 6.63 3.36
C ASP A 172 -18.30 6.51 2.28
N VAL A 173 -17.92 6.41 1.00
CA VAL A 173 -18.86 6.38 -0.14
C VAL A 173 -18.84 5.02 -0.84
N VAL A 174 -17.67 4.55 -1.29
CA VAL A 174 -17.56 3.24 -1.98
C VAL A 174 -17.73 2.10 -0.98
N GLY A 175 -17.06 2.21 0.17
CA GLY A 175 -17.17 1.34 1.34
C GLY A 175 -16.58 -0.07 1.19
N ARG A 176 -16.24 -0.50 -0.03
CA ARG A 176 -15.70 -1.84 -0.33
C ARG A 176 -14.56 -1.77 -1.34
N PHE A 177 -13.72 -2.78 -1.31
CA PHE A 177 -12.63 -2.98 -2.25
C PHE A 177 -12.73 -4.39 -2.85
N CYS A 178 -12.72 -4.47 -4.17
CA CYS A 178 -12.80 -5.71 -4.94
C CYS A 178 -11.91 -5.66 -6.19
N PRO A 179 -10.58 -5.60 -6.01
CA PRO A 179 -9.65 -5.37 -7.11
C PRO A 179 -9.70 -6.49 -8.14
N TRP A 180 -10.16 -6.15 -9.35
CA TRP A 180 -10.06 -7.05 -10.49
C TRP A 180 -8.59 -7.25 -10.86
N GLY A 181 -8.25 -8.46 -11.30
CA GLY A 181 -6.87 -8.82 -11.59
C GLY A 181 -6.00 -9.00 -10.34
N ALA A 182 -6.61 -9.16 -9.16
CA ALA A 182 -5.88 -9.60 -7.97
C ALA A 182 -5.28 -10.99 -8.17
N HIS A 183 -4.01 -11.12 -7.78
CA HIS A 183 -3.26 -12.36 -7.78
C HIS A 183 -2.81 -12.68 -6.36
N LEU A 184 -3.10 -13.90 -5.90
CA LEU A 184 -2.61 -14.39 -4.61
C LEU A 184 -1.09 -14.67 -4.72
N VAL A 185 -0.32 -14.07 -3.81
CA VAL A 185 1.15 -14.18 -3.77
C VAL A 185 1.60 -15.19 -2.71
N SER A 186 1.04 -15.12 -1.51
CA SER A 186 1.35 -16.02 -0.40
C SER A 186 0.24 -16.06 0.63
N VAL A 187 0.18 -17.14 1.40
CA VAL A 187 -0.72 -17.31 2.56
C VAL A 187 0.11 -17.74 3.76
N ASP A 188 -0.02 -16.99 4.86
CA ASP A 188 0.49 -17.39 6.17
C ASP A 188 -0.69 -17.84 7.04
N ASP A 189 -0.71 -19.11 7.46
CA ASP A 189 -1.76 -19.66 8.32
C ASP A 189 -1.44 -19.39 9.80
N LEU A 190 -2.27 -18.57 10.46
CA LEU A 190 -2.09 -18.08 11.84
C LEU A 190 -3.20 -18.56 12.78
N ARG A 191 -3.89 -19.64 12.41
CA ARG A 191 -5.03 -20.22 13.17
C ARG A 191 -4.61 -21.17 14.28
#